data_AF-A0A7N2LMN5-F1
#
_entry.id   AF-A0A7N2LMN5-F1
#
_cell.length_a   1.000
_cell.length_b   1.000
_cell.length_c   1.000
_cell.angle_alpha   90.00
_cell.angle_beta   90.00
_cell.angle_gamma   90.00
#
_symmetry.space_group_name_H-M   'P 1'
#
loop_
_entity.id
_entity.type
_entity.pdbx_description
1 polymer ?
#
loop_
_entity_poly.entity_id
_entity_poly.type
_entity_poly.pdbx_seq_one_letter_code
_entity_poly.pdbx_strand_id
1 'polypeptide(L)'
;MARDHLHVVMLPWSAFGHLIPFFQLSIALAKSGIHVSFVSTPRNTQRLPKVPPSLATLITLVEFPLPKLDNDLLPEGSEATVDVPVDKVEYLKLAYDRLQYPVNQFVAEQLPDWIIADFSAHWAVEISQNHNVGLVYFSVFSAASIVFFGKPPNYFFVGDQKQAWPSPESFTTPPEWLSFPSSVAFRGYEAVGFHVGLYTENVSGISDAARVTKVLRACKAVAIRSCREFEGEFLSLHEKLMGKPVIPIGLLPPKRHVKTEANDSSWKMIFEWLDKQEPRSVLFVGFGSECQLSKEQVYEIAYGLQLSQVPFLWALRKPIWAIDDEDSLPSGFIDNTSGRGMVCMGWVPQKEILAHPSIGGSLFHSGWGSAIEMLQFGHCLVVLPFIYDQPVNARVLVEKDLAVEVEREEDGSFSRDGIARAVRLAMVLEEGDKLRVRARDAAAIFGDENLHQVHYIGHFVEHLNLGDSDKI
;
A
#
# COMPACT_ATOMS: atom_id res chain seq x y z
N MET A 1 -9.53 26.91 28.17
CA MET A 1 -10.73 26.71 27.34
C MET A 1 -10.82 25.22 27.10
N ALA A 2 -11.97 24.59 27.37
CA ALA A 2 -12.13 23.16 27.12
C ALA A 2 -11.92 22.90 25.62
N ARG A 3 -11.14 21.88 25.27
CA ARG A 3 -11.04 21.45 23.88
C ARG A 3 -12.29 20.65 23.56
N ASP A 4 -13.15 21.21 22.74
CA ASP A 4 -14.43 20.58 22.39
C ASP A 4 -14.27 19.45 21.35
N HIS A 5 -13.09 19.28 20.74
CA HIS A 5 -12.85 18.26 19.70
C HIS A 5 -11.46 17.63 19.81
N LEU A 6 -11.42 16.30 19.68
CA LEU A 6 -10.19 15.51 19.59
C LEU A 6 -9.35 15.94 18.39
N HIS A 7 -8.05 16.15 18.60
CA HIS A 7 -7.09 16.55 17.58
C HIS A 7 -6.03 15.47 17.36
N VAL A 8 -5.88 15.05 16.10
CA VAL A 8 -4.92 14.04 15.66
C VAL A 8 -3.91 14.63 14.68
N VAL A 9 -2.63 14.31 14.85
CA VAL A 9 -1.57 14.56 13.87
C VAL A 9 -1.23 13.28 13.12
N MET A 10 -1.22 13.34 11.79
CA MET A 10 -0.83 12.23 10.91
C MET A 10 0.59 12.42 10.41
N LEU A 11 1.45 11.41 10.59
CA LEU A 11 2.84 11.38 10.16
C LEU A 11 3.13 10.14 9.26
N PRO A 12 2.69 10.15 7.99
CA PRO A 12 3.00 9.11 7.03
C PRO A 12 4.44 9.18 6.51
N TRP A 13 4.99 8.03 6.12
CA TRP A 13 6.17 7.94 5.27
C TRP A 13 5.95 8.58 3.89
N SER A 14 7.00 9.18 3.33
CA SER A 14 7.02 9.82 2.00
C SER A 14 6.99 8.82 0.83
N ALA A 15 6.01 7.92 0.81
CA ALA A 15 5.70 7.01 -0.28
C ALA A 15 4.19 7.02 -0.52
N PHE A 16 3.72 6.93 -1.77
CA PHE A 16 2.28 7.04 -2.05
C PHE A 16 1.46 5.87 -1.51
N GLY A 17 2.11 4.71 -1.32
CA GLY A 17 1.54 3.58 -0.57
C GLY A 17 1.25 3.87 0.90
N HIS A 18 1.82 4.95 1.47
CA HIS A 18 1.61 5.40 2.85
C HIS A 18 0.79 6.69 2.91
N LEU A 19 1.13 7.68 2.09
CA LEU A 19 0.44 8.97 2.02
C LEU A 19 -1.06 8.82 1.72
N ILE A 20 -1.42 7.95 0.75
CA ILE A 20 -2.83 7.79 0.35
C ILE A 20 -3.66 7.12 1.46
N PRO A 21 -3.25 5.99 2.08
CA PRO A 21 -4.01 5.41 3.18
C PRO A 21 -4.12 6.31 4.40
N PHE A 22 -3.06 7.03 4.77
CA PHE A 22 -3.15 8.02 5.85
C PHE A 22 -4.13 9.12 5.49
N PHE A 23 -4.13 9.61 4.25
CA PHE A 23 -5.08 10.63 3.82
C PHE A 23 -6.52 10.10 3.84
N GLN A 24 -6.74 8.86 3.41
CA GLN A 24 -8.05 8.20 3.51
C GLN A 24 -8.53 8.05 4.96
N LEU A 25 -7.62 7.69 5.88
CA LEU A 25 -7.93 7.65 7.31
C LEU A 25 -8.28 9.05 7.84
N SER A 26 -7.54 10.10 7.45
CA SER A 26 -7.86 11.48 7.80
C SER A 26 -9.27 11.88 7.39
N ILE A 27 -9.68 11.55 6.15
CA ILE A 27 -11.06 11.77 5.69
C ILE A 27 -12.06 11.02 6.56
N ALA A 28 -11.78 9.77 6.91
CA ALA A 28 -12.69 8.93 7.68
C ALA A 28 -12.87 9.41 9.13
N LEU A 29 -11.79 9.86 9.77
CA LEU A 29 -11.82 10.48 11.10
C LEU A 29 -12.52 11.84 11.08
N ALA A 30 -12.25 12.68 10.07
CA ALA A 30 -12.91 13.97 9.94
C ALA A 30 -14.43 13.84 9.73
N LYS A 31 -14.90 12.85 8.98
CA LYS A 31 -16.34 12.54 8.90
C LYS A 31 -16.96 12.17 10.25
N SER A 32 -16.14 11.71 11.18
CA SER A 32 -16.53 11.36 12.56
C SER A 32 -16.31 12.51 13.54
N GLY A 33 -16.01 13.73 13.05
CA GLY A 33 -15.88 14.94 13.85
C GLY A 33 -14.50 15.17 14.47
N ILE A 34 -13.50 14.36 14.14
CA ILE A 34 -12.13 14.53 14.65
C ILE A 34 -11.38 15.57 13.80
N HIS A 35 -10.69 16.50 14.47
CA HIS A 35 -9.79 17.44 13.79
C HIS A 35 -8.47 16.73 13.45
N VAL A 36 -8.02 16.85 12.21
CA VAL A 36 -6.82 16.17 11.70
C VAL A 36 -5.84 17.17 11.12
N SER A 37 -4.61 17.15 11.61
CA SER A 37 -3.47 17.79 10.96
C SER A 37 -2.69 16.74 10.17
N PHE A 38 -2.76 16.81 8.85
CA PHE A 38 -2.00 15.94 7.97
C PHE A 38 -0.65 16.57 7.64
N VAL A 39 0.42 16.05 8.23
CA VAL A 39 1.77 16.59 8.04
C VAL A 39 2.43 15.91 6.86
N SER A 40 2.93 16.71 5.92
CA SER A 40 3.66 16.24 4.73
C SER A 40 4.49 17.38 4.15
N THR A 41 5.18 17.12 3.05
CA THR A 41 5.95 18.12 2.29
C THR A 41 5.08 18.75 1.17
N PRO A 42 5.42 19.96 0.68
CA PRO A 42 4.57 20.72 -0.25
C PRO A 42 4.28 20.02 -1.58
N ARG A 43 5.25 19.32 -2.18
CA ARG A 43 5.03 18.60 -3.45
C ARG A 43 4.13 17.38 -3.24
N ASN A 44 4.23 16.74 -2.09
CA ASN A 44 3.40 15.60 -1.74
C ASN A 44 1.95 16.01 -1.47
N THR A 45 1.71 17.10 -0.73
CA THR A 45 0.34 17.62 -0.50
C THR A 45 -0.35 18.03 -1.80
N GLN A 46 0.38 18.64 -2.75
CA GLN A 46 -0.14 18.98 -4.08
C GLN A 46 -0.59 17.76 -4.90
N ARG A 47 0.03 16.60 -4.66
CA ARG A 47 -0.28 15.33 -5.33
C ARG A 47 -1.39 14.53 -4.63
N LEU A 48 -1.80 14.92 -3.42
CA LEU A 48 -2.90 14.28 -2.73
C LEU A 48 -4.25 14.63 -3.37
N PRO A 49 -5.29 13.77 -3.20
CA PRO A 49 -6.64 14.17 -3.52
C PRO A 49 -7.06 15.42 -2.74
N LYS A 50 -7.92 16.24 -3.35
CA LYS A 50 -8.44 17.44 -2.67
C LYS A 50 -9.28 17.05 -1.46
N VAL A 51 -9.10 17.78 -0.36
CA VAL A 51 -9.98 17.69 0.82
C VAL A 51 -11.40 18.06 0.40
N PRO A 52 -12.42 17.24 0.71
CA PRO A 52 -13.81 17.59 0.44
C PRO A 52 -14.18 18.91 1.13
N PRO A 53 -14.88 19.85 0.45
CA PRO A 53 -15.24 21.14 1.04
C PRO A 53 -16.00 21.03 2.37
N SER A 54 -16.82 19.98 2.53
CA SER A 54 -17.56 19.69 3.76
C SER A 54 -16.68 19.32 4.95
N LEU A 55 -15.41 19.00 4.74
CA LEU A 55 -14.44 18.60 5.76
C LEU A 55 -13.29 19.62 5.88
N ALA A 56 -13.34 20.75 5.18
CA ALA A 56 -12.25 21.72 5.11
C ALA A 56 -11.90 22.35 6.48
N THR A 57 -12.87 22.41 7.40
CA THR A 57 -12.65 22.90 8.78
C THR A 57 -12.10 21.82 9.72
N LEU A 58 -12.10 20.55 9.31
CA LEU A 58 -11.67 19.42 10.12
C LEU A 58 -10.33 18.84 9.67
N ILE A 59 -9.83 19.20 8.48
CA ILE A 59 -8.56 18.70 7.96
C ILE A 59 -7.68 19.88 7.59
N THR A 60 -6.56 19.99 8.29
CA THR A 60 -5.51 20.96 8.00
C THR A 60 -4.32 20.23 7.37
N LEU A 61 -3.93 20.63 6.16
CA LEU A 61 -2.68 20.17 5.54
C LEU A 61 -1.55 21.02 6.11
N VAL A 62 -0.59 20.38 6.78
CA VAL A 62 0.55 21.03 7.43
C VAL A 62 1.79 20.72 6.62
N GLU A 63 2.37 21.74 6.02
CA GLU A 63 3.48 21.59 5.07
C GLU A 63 4.81 21.98 5.69
N PHE A 64 5.75 21.04 5.70
CA PHE A 64 7.15 21.32 6.03
C PHE A 64 8.03 21.03 4.83
N PRO A 65 8.85 21.99 4.36
CA PRO A 65 9.82 21.72 3.30
C PRO A 65 10.76 20.58 3.71
N LEU A 66 11.01 19.64 2.81
CA LEU A 66 11.95 18.56 3.08
C LEU A 66 13.36 19.16 3.25
N PRO A 67 14.05 18.91 4.39
CA PRO A 67 15.37 19.48 4.62
C PRO A 67 16.39 19.03 3.59
N LYS A 68 17.11 19.98 2.98
CA LYS A 68 18.19 19.68 2.04
C LYS A 68 19.30 18.88 2.73
N LEU A 69 19.87 17.93 2.01
CA LEU A 69 21.07 17.21 2.40
C LEU A 69 22.29 17.83 1.72
N ASP A 70 23.46 17.64 2.34
CA ASP A 70 24.71 18.11 1.76
C ASP A 70 25.04 17.35 0.46
N ASN A 71 25.82 17.96 -0.41
CA ASN A 71 26.34 17.36 -1.66
C ASN A 71 25.28 16.87 -2.67
N ASP A 72 24.06 17.44 -2.65
CA ASP A 72 22.99 17.14 -3.62
C ASP A 72 22.69 15.64 -3.77
N LEU A 73 22.74 14.89 -2.66
CA LEU A 73 22.52 13.44 -2.64
C LEU A 73 21.15 13.05 -3.21
N LEU A 74 20.15 13.92 -3.01
CA LEU A 74 18.81 13.80 -3.59
C LEU A 74 18.66 14.71 -4.82
N PRO A 75 18.05 14.23 -5.93
CA PRO A 75 17.68 15.09 -7.04
C PRO A 75 16.77 16.24 -6.60
N GLU A 76 16.89 17.39 -7.26
CA GLU A 76 16.09 18.58 -6.92
C GLU A 76 14.59 18.29 -6.94
N GLY A 77 13.90 18.72 -5.87
CA GLY A 77 12.46 18.55 -5.72
C GLY A 77 12.00 17.11 -5.40
N SER A 78 12.92 16.21 -5.06
CA SER A 78 12.58 14.85 -4.63
C SER A 78 11.98 14.87 -3.23
N GLU A 79 10.69 14.58 -3.12
CA GLU A 79 9.98 14.59 -1.83
C GLU A 79 9.30 13.26 -1.49
N ALA A 80 9.25 12.32 -2.43
CA ALA A 80 8.73 10.97 -2.25
C ALA A 80 9.58 9.90 -2.94
N THR A 81 9.38 8.64 -2.57
CA THR A 81 10.07 7.47 -3.16
C THR A 81 9.93 7.40 -4.68
N VAL A 82 8.78 7.83 -5.22
CA VAL A 82 8.52 7.87 -6.67
C VAL A 82 9.36 8.90 -7.45
N ASP A 83 10.01 9.83 -6.75
CA ASP A 83 10.87 10.87 -7.32
C ASP A 83 12.35 10.45 -7.38
N VAL A 84 12.71 9.33 -6.74
CA VAL A 84 14.11 8.90 -6.60
C VAL A 84 14.34 7.47 -7.08
N PRO A 85 15.55 7.17 -7.58
CA PRO A 85 16.02 5.79 -7.71
C PRO A 85 16.00 5.04 -6.37
N VAL A 86 15.84 3.71 -6.42
CA VAL A 86 15.71 2.86 -5.21
C VAL A 86 16.93 2.99 -4.29
N ASP A 87 18.13 3.08 -4.85
CA ASP A 87 19.40 3.27 -4.13
C ASP A 87 19.49 4.63 -3.42
N LYS A 88 18.63 5.60 -3.78
CA LYS A 88 18.57 6.92 -3.14
C LYS A 88 17.50 7.06 -2.06
N VAL A 89 16.66 6.04 -1.86
CA VAL A 89 15.58 6.07 -0.84
C VAL A 89 16.13 6.24 0.57
N GLU A 90 17.36 5.77 0.84
CA GLU A 90 18.00 5.94 2.14
C GLU A 90 18.31 7.41 2.48
N TYR A 91 18.67 8.22 1.48
CA TYR A 91 18.87 9.66 1.66
C TYR A 91 17.54 10.37 1.87
N LEU A 92 16.45 9.91 1.23
CA LEU A 92 15.11 10.42 1.50
C LEU A 92 14.72 10.20 2.97
N LYS A 93 15.06 9.03 3.54
CA LYS A 93 14.84 8.75 4.98
C LYS A 93 15.65 9.68 5.87
N LEU A 94 16.93 9.90 5.54
CA LEU A 94 17.79 10.83 6.28
C LEU A 94 17.23 12.27 6.27
N ALA A 95 16.71 12.73 5.12
CA ALA A 95 16.07 14.03 5.01
C ALA A 95 14.75 14.09 5.80
N TYR A 96 13.93 13.03 5.72
CA TYR A 96 12.69 12.90 6.48
C TYR A 96 12.93 12.91 7.99
N ASP A 97 14.01 12.31 8.49
CA ASP A 97 14.35 12.35 9.91
C ASP A 97 14.64 13.76 10.42
N ARG A 98 15.12 14.66 9.57
CA ARG A 98 15.32 16.08 9.93
C ARG A 98 14.01 16.83 10.11
N LEU A 99 12.87 16.30 9.65
CA LEU A 99 11.54 16.86 9.94
C LEU A 99 11.16 16.75 11.42
N GLN A 100 11.88 15.95 12.23
CA GLN A 100 11.64 15.86 13.67
C GLN A 100 11.63 17.23 14.36
N TYR A 101 12.48 18.17 13.94
CA TYR A 101 12.59 19.48 14.58
C TYR A 101 11.34 20.36 14.34
N PRO A 102 10.94 20.67 13.09
CA PRO A 102 9.74 21.46 12.86
C PRO A 102 8.47 20.76 13.34
N VAL A 103 8.39 19.43 13.24
CA VAL A 103 7.23 18.67 13.74
C VAL A 103 7.16 18.72 15.27
N ASN A 104 8.28 18.62 15.97
CA ASN A 104 8.31 18.76 17.43
C ASN A 104 7.83 20.15 17.87
N GLN A 105 8.26 21.21 17.19
CA GLN A 105 7.77 22.56 17.48
C GLN A 105 6.25 22.66 17.25
N PHE A 106 5.75 22.16 16.13
CA PHE A 106 4.33 22.15 15.84
C PHE A 106 3.51 21.37 16.87
N VAL A 107 3.98 20.19 17.30
CA VAL A 107 3.31 19.41 18.34
C VAL A 107 3.34 20.14 19.69
N ALA A 108 4.43 20.82 20.03
CA ALA A 108 4.53 21.61 21.26
C ALA A 108 3.55 22.81 21.26
N GLU A 109 3.28 23.41 20.10
CA GLU A 109 2.38 24.54 19.95
C GLU A 109 0.91 24.10 19.88
N GLN A 110 0.61 23.05 19.13
CA GLN A 110 -0.76 22.57 18.93
C GLN A 110 -1.24 21.62 20.02
N LEU A 111 -0.30 20.95 20.72
CA LEU A 111 -0.53 19.94 21.76
C LEU A 111 -1.63 18.92 21.39
N PRO A 112 -1.58 18.23 20.24
CA PRO A 112 -2.63 17.29 19.82
C PRO A 112 -2.86 16.18 20.85
N ASP A 113 -4.00 15.51 20.78
CA ASP A 113 -4.32 14.40 21.69
C ASP A 113 -3.59 13.12 21.27
N TRP A 114 -3.45 12.93 19.95
CA TRP A 114 -2.78 11.78 19.36
C TRP A 114 -1.85 12.15 18.20
N ILE A 115 -0.74 11.43 18.11
CA ILE A 115 0.06 11.27 16.90
C ILE A 115 -0.24 9.87 16.34
N ILE A 116 -0.63 9.80 15.08
CA ILE A 116 -0.72 8.57 14.31
C ILE A 116 0.45 8.57 13.33
N ALA A 117 1.36 7.60 13.50
CA ALA A 117 2.58 7.51 12.71
C ALA A 117 2.79 6.08 12.21
N ASP A 118 3.55 5.92 11.12
CA ASP A 118 4.07 4.62 10.72
C ASP A 118 5.52 4.43 11.23
N PHE A 119 6.29 3.58 10.55
CA PHE A 119 7.65 3.26 10.97
C PHE A 119 8.65 4.39 10.69
N SER A 120 8.45 5.20 9.64
CA SER A 120 9.51 6.11 9.19
C SER A 120 9.77 7.21 10.21
N ALA A 121 8.70 7.79 10.78
CA ALA A 121 8.71 8.79 11.83
C ALA A 121 9.02 8.18 13.20
N HIS A 122 10.05 7.33 13.29
CA HIS A 122 10.48 6.69 14.54
C HIS A 122 10.88 7.69 15.65
N TRP A 123 11.21 8.93 15.29
CA TRP A 123 11.44 10.06 16.19
C TRP A 123 10.16 10.66 16.80
N ALA A 124 8.97 10.27 16.32
CA ALA A 124 7.69 10.66 16.93
C ALA A 124 7.52 10.09 18.35
N VAL A 125 8.31 9.07 18.71
CA VAL A 125 8.35 8.51 20.07
C VAL A 125 8.81 9.56 21.08
N GLU A 126 9.93 10.22 20.81
CA GLU A 126 10.45 11.28 21.69
C GLU A 126 9.48 12.45 21.78
N ILE A 127 8.87 12.84 20.66
CA ILE A 127 7.89 13.94 20.61
C ILE A 127 6.65 13.58 21.46
N SER A 128 6.13 12.36 21.29
CA SER A 128 4.99 11.86 22.08
C SER A 128 5.28 11.89 23.58
N GLN A 129 6.46 11.42 23.99
CA GLN A 129 6.85 11.37 25.40
C GLN A 129 7.09 12.76 25.99
N ASN A 130 7.80 13.65 25.28
CA ASN A 130 8.14 14.98 25.77
C ASN A 130 6.90 15.88 25.97
N HIS A 131 5.87 15.70 25.15
CA HIS A 131 4.65 16.52 25.20
C HIS A 131 3.44 15.79 25.79
N ASN A 132 3.62 14.57 26.31
CA ASN A 132 2.55 13.71 26.85
C ASN A 132 1.37 13.51 25.87
N VAL A 133 1.71 13.31 24.58
CA VAL A 133 0.74 13.08 23.49
C VAL A 133 0.63 11.58 23.23
N GLY A 134 -0.58 11.07 23.01
CA GLY A 134 -0.77 9.64 22.70
C GLY A 134 -0.14 9.25 21.37
N LEU A 135 0.40 8.03 21.27
CA LEU A 135 0.99 7.52 20.02
C LEU A 135 0.26 6.26 19.56
N VAL A 136 -0.20 6.26 18.31
CA VAL A 136 -0.75 5.08 17.63
C VAL A 136 0.13 4.76 16.42
N TYR A 137 0.50 3.49 16.28
CA TYR A 137 1.13 3.01 15.06
C TYR A 137 0.05 2.70 14.03
N PHE A 138 0.11 3.28 12.83
CA PHE A 138 -0.78 2.92 11.73
C PHE A 138 -0.04 2.07 10.69
N SER A 139 -0.45 0.81 10.56
CA SER A 139 0.06 -0.10 9.55
C SER A 139 -0.79 -0.04 8.28
N VAL A 140 -0.14 0.32 7.17
CA VAL A 140 -0.73 0.27 5.82
C VAL A 140 -0.59 -1.10 5.16
N PHE A 141 0.15 -2.01 5.78
CA PHE A 141 0.32 -3.41 5.36
C PHE A 141 -0.87 -4.28 5.78
N SER A 142 -1.04 -5.41 5.11
CA SER A 142 -2.01 -6.43 5.50
C SER A 142 -1.67 -7.04 6.88
N ALA A 143 -2.68 -7.56 7.57
CA ALA A 143 -2.45 -8.25 8.84
C ALA A 143 -1.58 -9.49 8.65
N ALA A 144 -1.77 -10.20 7.54
CA ALA A 144 -0.95 -11.34 7.19
C ALA A 144 0.53 -10.97 7.03
N SER A 145 0.86 -9.88 6.33
CA SER A 145 2.24 -9.43 6.16
C SER A 145 2.92 -9.07 7.47
N ILE A 146 2.24 -8.32 8.36
CA ILE A 146 2.82 -7.96 9.66
C ILE A 146 3.02 -9.19 10.55
N VAL A 147 2.05 -10.11 10.60
CA VAL A 147 2.20 -11.37 11.35
C VAL A 147 3.35 -12.20 10.78
N PHE A 148 3.49 -12.23 9.45
CA PHE A 148 4.55 -12.96 8.77
C PHE A 148 5.94 -12.40 9.09
N PHE A 149 6.09 -11.07 9.12
CA PHE A 149 7.36 -10.42 9.48
C PHE A 149 7.74 -10.65 10.95
N GLY A 150 6.75 -10.91 11.80
CA GLY A 150 6.94 -11.48 13.13
C GLY A 150 6.70 -10.52 14.29
N LYS A 151 6.95 -11.02 15.50
CA LYS A 151 6.64 -10.29 16.75
C LYS A 151 7.65 -9.16 16.99
N PRO A 152 7.28 -8.07 17.69
CA PRO A 152 8.24 -7.09 18.19
C PRO A 152 9.41 -7.70 18.99
N PRO A 153 9.26 -8.83 19.74
CA PRO A 153 10.40 -9.57 20.31
C PRO A 153 11.33 -10.29 19.32
N ASN A 154 10.93 -10.57 18.07
CA ASN A 154 11.89 -10.89 16.99
C ASN A 154 12.62 -9.64 16.47
N TYR A 155 12.27 -8.49 17.05
CA TYR A 155 13.02 -7.26 17.02
C TYR A 155 13.62 -6.87 18.40
N PHE A 156 13.50 -7.69 19.48
CA PHE A 156 13.94 -7.29 20.82
C PHE A 156 14.26 -8.40 21.86
N PHE A 157 15.36 -8.15 22.58
CA PHE A 157 15.93 -8.71 23.84
C PHE A 157 15.00 -9.43 24.84
N VAL A 158 15.44 -10.60 25.28
CA VAL A 158 15.19 -11.16 26.62
C VAL A 158 16.54 -11.18 27.36
N GLY A 159 16.78 -10.23 28.26
CA GLY A 159 18.05 -10.08 29.00
C GLY A 159 19.20 -9.43 28.20
N ASP A 160 20.43 -9.55 28.72
CA ASP A 160 21.66 -8.92 28.16
C ASP A 160 22.20 -9.55 26.87
N GLN A 161 21.47 -10.48 26.22
CA GLN A 161 21.91 -11.10 24.98
C GLN A 161 21.19 -10.51 23.76
N LYS A 162 21.96 -9.86 22.87
CA LYS A 162 21.53 -9.51 21.51
C LYS A 162 21.14 -10.80 20.78
N GLN A 163 19.87 -10.99 20.48
CA GLN A 163 19.47 -12.01 19.51
C GLN A 163 19.75 -11.47 18.10
N ALA A 164 20.32 -12.31 17.24
CA ALA A 164 20.57 -11.95 15.84
C ALA A 164 19.25 -11.77 15.08
N TRP A 165 19.24 -10.90 14.06
CA TRP A 165 18.13 -10.81 13.12
C TRP A 165 17.84 -12.18 12.50
N PRO A 166 16.56 -12.49 12.17
CA PRO A 166 16.22 -13.74 11.49
C PRO A 166 17.02 -13.86 10.19
N SER A 167 17.48 -15.07 9.83
CA SER A 167 18.17 -15.25 8.55
C SER A 167 17.17 -15.19 7.38
N PRO A 168 17.61 -14.88 6.15
CA PRO A 168 16.75 -14.95 4.97
C PRO A 168 16.00 -16.29 4.86
N GLU A 169 16.67 -17.40 5.14
CA GLU A 169 16.11 -18.75 5.05
C GLU A 169 14.92 -18.94 6.02
N SER A 170 14.89 -18.22 7.15
CA SER A 170 13.77 -18.31 8.09
C SER A 170 12.44 -17.85 7.49
N PHE A 171 12.47 -17.02 6.45
CA PHE A 171 11.25 -16.56 5.77
C PHE A 171 10.81 -17.47 4.62
N THR A 172 11.52 -18.56 4.33
CA THR A 172 11.12 -19.50 3.25
C THR A 172 10.18 -20.61 3.74
N THR A 173 9.76 -20.52 5.00
CA THR A 173 8.77 -21.41 5.60
C THR A 173 7.72 -20.61 6.37
N PRO A 174 6.50 -21.14 6.54
CA PRO A 174 5.49 -20.49 7.37
C PRO A 174 6.00 -20.27 8.80
N PRO A 175 5.80 -19.07 9.39
CA PRO A 175 6.29 -18.78 10.73
C PRO A 175 5.74 -19.73 11.81
N GLU A 176 6.61 -20.13 12.74
CA GLU A 176 6.26 -21.09 13.82
C GLU A 176 5.13 -20.60 14.75
N TRP A 177 4.89 -19.29 14.82
CA TRP A 177 3.81 -18.71 15.63
C TRP A 177 2.46 -18.67 14.92
N LEU A 178 2.39 -19.05 13.64
CA LEU A 178 1.10 -19.28 12.98
C LEU A 178 0.40 -20.46 13.65
N SER A 179 -0.82 -20.22 14.14
CA SER A 179 -1.62 -21.21 14.87
C SER A 179 -2.74 -21.83 14.03
N PHE A 180 -2.74 -21.54 12.73
CA PHE A 180 -3.72 -22.00 11.75
C PHE A 180 -3.01 -22.41 10.46
N PRO A 181 -3.60 -23.30 9.64
CA PRO A 181 -2.98 -23.77 8.41
C PRO A 181 -2.75 -22.63 7.42
N SER A 182 -1.49 -22.38 7.06
CA SER A 182 -1.10 -21.52 5.95
C SER A 182 0.26 -21.97 5.42
N SER A 183 0.41 -21.90 4.10
CA SER A 183 1.63 -22.19 3.33
C SER A 183 2.35 -20.91 2.88
N VAL A 184 1.85 -19.74 3.28
CA VAL A 184 2.44 -18.43 2.97
C VAL A 184 3.90 -18.39 3.44
N ALA A 185 4.80 -18.18 2.49
CA ALA A 185 6.23 -18.01 2.70
C ALA A 185 6.87 -17.27 1.51
N PHE A 186 8.04 -16.68 1.73
CA PHE A 186 8.85 -16.14 0.65
C PHE A 186 9.55 -17.27 -0.13
N ARG A 187 9.80 -17.04 -1.41
CA ARG A 187 10.84 -17.78 -2.16
C ARG A 187 12.23 -17.28 -1.72
N GLY A 188 13.26 -18.08 -1.96
CA GLY A 188 14.64 -17.76 -1.53
C GLY A 188 15.11 -16.36 -1.94
N TYR A 189 14.93 -15.97 -3.22
CA TYR A 189 15.33 -14.65 -3.71
C TYR A 189 14.51 -13.50 -3.08
N GLU A 190 13.23 -13.72 -2.79
CA GLU A 190 12.35 -12.74 -2.14
C GLU A 190 12.78 -12.53 -0.69
N ALA A 191 13.11 -13.62 0.01
CA ALA A 191 13.55 -13.59 1.39
C ALA A 191 14.88 -12.84 1.56
N VAL A 192 15.83 -13.02 0.63
CA VAL A 192 17.09 -12.26 0.62
C VAL A 192 16.84 -10.76 0.43
N GLY A 193 16.04 -10.39 -0.58
CA GLY A 193 15.71 -8.99 -0.84
C GLY A 193 14.97 -8.33 0.32
N PHE A 194 13.98 -9.03 0.89
CA PHE A 194 13.24 -8.58 2.06
C PHE A 194 14.15 -8.38 3.27
N HIS A 195 15.01 -9.36 3.57
CA HIS A 195 15.92 -9.30 4.70
C HIS A 195 16.89 -8.11 4.58
N VAL A 196 17.51 -7.93 3.41
CA VAL A 196 18.43 -6.80 3.17
C VAL A 196 17.73 -5.46 3.36
N GLY A 197 16.54 -5.29 2.78
CA GLY A 197 15.79 -4.04 2.88
C GLY A 197 15.34 -3.69 4.31
N LEU A 198 14.98 -4.70 5.11
CA LEU A 198 14.42 -4.48 6.44
C LEU A 198 15.47 -4.39 7.55
N TYR A 199 16.49 -5.25 7.54
CA TYR A 199 17.40 -5.42 8.68
C TYR A 199 18.75 -4.70 8.52
N THR A 200 19.11 -4.26 7.31
CA THR A 200 20.36 -3.53 7.08
C THR A 200 20.23 -2.08 7.56
N GLU A 201 21.24 -1.59 8.29
CA GLU A 201 21.35 -0.17 8.60
C GLU A 201 21.62 0.62 7.33
N ASN A 202 20.82 1.66 7.09
CA ASN A 202 21.01 2.57 5.97
C ASN A 202 21.78 3.82 6.40
N VAL A 203 21.99 4.80 5.51
CA VAL A 203 22.76 6.04 5.81
C VAL A 203 22.26 6.87 7.01
N SER A 204 21.03 6.64 7.49
CA SER A 204 20.53 7.26 8.73
C SER A 204 21.08 6.62 10.02
N GLY A 205 21.82 5.51 9.92
CA GLY A 205 22.38 4.77 11.05
C GLY A 205 21.36 3.89 11.79
N ILE A 206 20.18 3.64 11.20
CA ILE A 206 19.14 2.78 11.77
C ILE A 206 18.43 2.00 10.67
N SER A 207 18.18 0.71 10.91
CA SER A 207 17.42 -0.16 10.00
C SER A 207 15.92 0.09 10.09
N ASP A 208 15.17 -0.25 9.03
CA ASP A 208 13.70 -0.14 9.04
C ASP A 208 13.09 -1.06 10.11
N ALA A 209 13.71 -2.22 10.33
CA ALA A 209 13.42 -3.11 11.44
C ALA A 209 13.47 -2.37 12.77
N ALA A 210 14.57 -1.68 13.08
CA ALA A 210 14.75 -0.94 14.33
C ALA A 210 13.79 0.26 14.45
N ARG A 211 13.44 0.91 13.34
CA ARG A 211 12.44 1.99 13.29
C ARG A 211 11.04 1.52 13.69
N VAL A 212 10.51 0.47 13.02
CA VAL A 212 9.21 -0.15 13.32
C VAL A 212 9.13 -0.49 14.81
N THR A 213 10.16 -1.16 15.27
CA THR A 213 10.43 -1.69 16.61
C THR A 213 10.38 -0.61 17.68
N LYS A 214 11.04 0.53 17.44
CA LYS A 214 10.99 1.70 18.32
C LYS A 214 9.55 2.23 18.47
N VAL A 215 8.83 2.42 17.36
CA VAL A 215 7.45 2.94 17.37
C VAL A 215 6.48 1.97 18.02
N LEU A 216 6.56 0.68 17.65
CA LEU A 216 5.70 -0.37 18.18
C LEU A 216 5.87 -0.57 19.69
N ARG A 217 7.06 -0.33 20.26
CA ARG A 217 7.24 -0.34 21.72
C ARG A 217 6.48 0.80 22.39
N ALA A 218 6.62 2.00 21.86
CA ALA A 218 6.11 3.22 22.49
C ALA A 218 4.61 3.45 22.24
N CYS A 219 4.04 2.94 21.15
CA CYS A 219 2.63 3.18 20.84
C CYS A 219 1.68 2.53 21.87
N LYS A 220 0.54 3.17 22.11
CA LYS A 220 -0.53 2.65 22.98
C LYS A 220 -1.38 1.60 22.27
N ALA A 221 -1.54 1.74 20.96
CA ALA A 221 -2.29 0.81 20.11
C ALA A 221 -1.72 0.77 18.69
N VAL A 222 -2.09 -0.29 17.96
CA VAL A 222 -1.82 -0.46 16.53
C VAL A 222 -3.13 -0.32 15.78
N ALA A 223 -3.27 0.71 14.95
CA ALA A 223 -4.28 0.77 13.91
C ALA A 223 -3.79 -0.01 12.69
N ILE A 224 -4.64 -0.82 12.07
CA ILE A 224 -4.26 -1.62 10.90
C ILE A 224 -5.31 -1.54 9.79
N ARG A 225 -4.86 -1.29 8.56
CA ARG A 225 -5.71 -1.22 7.36
C ARG A 225 -6.16 -2.63 6.94
N SER A 226 -7.12 -3.18 7.66
CA SER A 226 -7.61 -4.55 7.50
C SER A 226 -9.03 -4.69 8.06
N CYS A 227 -9.66 -5.84 7.83
CA CYS A 227 -10.96 -6.20 8.38
C CYS A 227 -10.98 -7.68 8.81
N ARG A 228 -11.81 -8.00 9.81
CA ARG A 228 -11.95 -9.36 10.37
C ARG A 228 -12.60 -10.32 9.40
N GLU A 229 -13.47 -9.85 8.51
CA GLU A 229 -14.12 -10.66 7.48
C GLU A 229 -13.10 -11.27 6.50
N PHE A 230 -11.95 -10.62 6.33
CA PHE A 230 -10.89 -11.09 5.43
C PHE A 230 -9.69 -11.69 6.19
N GLU A 231 -9.19 -11.03 7.23
CA GLU A 231 -7.95 -11.41 7.94
C GLU A 231 -8.14 -11.72 9.43
N GLY A 232 -9.33 -12.20 9.84
CA GLY A 232 -9.68 -12.38 11.26
C GLY A 232 -8.69 -13.21 12.09
N GLU A 233 -8.17 -14.31 11.54
CA GLU A 233 -7.16 -15.15 12.21
C GLU A 233 -5.81 -14.43 12.37
N PHE A 234 -5.35 -13.75 11.33
CA PHE A 234 -4.14 -12.94 11.37
C PHE A 234 -4.27 -11.77 12.34
N LEU A 235 -5.40 -11.05 12.36
CA LEU A 235 -5.65 -9.95 13.30
C LEU A 235 -5.64 -10.43 14.75
N SER A 236 -6.30 -11.56 15.02
CA SER A 236 -6.35 -12.14 16.37
C SER A 236 -4.98 -12.64 16.83
N LEU A 237 -4.17 -13.16 15.90
CA LEU A 237 -2.79 -13.52 16.20
C LEU A 237 -1.94 -12.27 16.43
N HIS A 238 -2.02 -11.26 15.57
CA HIS A 238 -1.28 -10.01 15.69
C HIS A 238 -1.48 -9.35 17.05
N GLU A 239 -2.72 -9.26 17.53
CA GLU A 239 -3.03 -8.74 18.87
C GLU A 239 -2.31 -9.51 19.98
N LYS A 240 -2.31 -10.85 19.92
CA LYS A 240 -1.57 -11.71 20.86
C LYS A 240 -0.06 -11.49 20.76
N LEU A 241 0.48 -11.28 19.56
CA LEU A 241 1.91 -11.04 19.34
C LEU A 241 2.37 -9.68 19.90
N MET A 242 1.49 -8.68 19.81
CA MET A 242 1.78 -7.31 20.24
C MET A 242 1.59 -7.10 21.74
N GLY A 243 0.71 -7.87 22.38
CA GLY A 243 0.38 -7.69 23.81
C GLY A 243 -0.27 -6.34 24.11
N LYS A 244 -0.86 -5.69 23.10
CA LYS A 244 -1.56 -4.41 23.16
C LYS A 244 -2.66 -4.37 22.09
N PRO A 245 -3.63 -3.45 22.17
CA PRO A 245 -4.74 -3.39 21.23
C PRO A 245 -4.27 -3.29 19.77
N VAL A 246 -4.78 -4.19 18.92
CA VAL A 246 -4.67 -4.13 17.46
C VAL A 246 -6.07 -3.87 16.91
N ILE A 247 -6.26 -2.68 16.35
CA ILE A 247 -7.56 -2.15 15.96
C ILE A 247 -7.64 -2.13 14.43
N PRO A 248 -8.40 -3.05 13.80
CA PRO A 248 -8.71 -2.94 12.39
C PRO A 248 -9.52 -1.67 12.14
N ILE A 249 -9.10 -0.86 11.18
CA ILE A 249 -9.76 0.41 10.81
C ILE A 249 -10.54 0.29 9.50
N GLY A 250 -10.81 -0.95 9.06
CA GLY A 250 -11.40 -1.25 7.78
C GLY A 250 -10.37 -1.13 6.66
N LEU A 251 -10.84 -1.33 5.43
CA LEU A 251 -9.98 -1.38 4.25
C LEU A 251 -9.72 0.01 3.65
N LEU A 252 -10.44 1.03 4.10
CA LEU A 252 -10.38 2.39 3.53
C LEU A 252 -10.45 2.37 1.99
N PRO A 253 -11.44 1.70 1.38
CA PRO A 253 -11.58 1.70 -0.06
C PRO A 253 -11.72 3.14 -0.57
N PRO A 254 -11.12 3.51 -1.72
CA PRO A 254 -11.45 4.78 -2.34
C PRO A 254 -12.96 4.86 -2.58
N LYS A 255 -13.53 6.07 -2.43
CA LYS A 255 -14.94 6.27 -2.78
C LYS A 255 -15.18 5.88 -4.23
N ARG A 256 -16.28 5.17 -4.48
CA ARG A 256 -16.82 4.99 -5.82
C ARG A 256 -17.28 6.37 -6.32
N HIS A 257 -16.43 7.08 -7.05
CA HIS A 257 -16.78 8.41 -7.53
C HIS A 257 -17.76 8.34 -8.71
N VAL A 258 -18.71 9.28 -8.69
CA VAL A 258 -19.58 9.60 -9.83
C VAL A 258 -18.76 10.44 -10.80
N LYS A 259 -18.65 9.94 -12.04
CA LYS A 259 -18.05 10.54 -13.25
C LYS A 259 -17.46 11.95 -13.05
N THR A 260 -16.14 12.02 -13.02
CA THR A 260 -15.42 13.27 -13.30
C THR A 260 -15.71 13.63 -14.76
N GLU A 261 -16.17 14.85 -15.04
CA GLU A 261 -16.30 15.31 -16.43
C GLU A 261 -14.94 15.19 -17.10
N ALA A 262 -14.82 14.27 -18.06
CA ALA A 262 -13.60 14.00 -18.80
C ALA A 262 -13.33 15.19 -19.73
N ASN A 263 -12.73 16.25 -19.17
CA ASN A 263 -12.23 17.38 -19.94
C ASN A 263 -10.90 17.06 -20.66
N ASP A 264 -10.33 15.88 -20.40
CA ASP A 264 -9.14 15.36 -21.07
C ASP A 264 -9.55 14.44 -22.24
N SER A 265 -9.14 14.79 -23.45
CA SER A 265 -9.42 14.03 -24.68
C SER A 265 -8.89 12.61 -24.63
N SER A 266 -7.78 12.37 -23.92
CA SER A 266 -7.18 11.04 -23.76
C SER A 266 -8.08 10.12 -22.93
N TRP A 267 -8.74 10.64 -21.89
CA TRP A 267 -9.66 9.85 -21.06
C TRP A 267 -10.89 9.47 -21.85
N LYS A 268 -11.41 10.38 -22.67
CA LYS A 268 -12.55 10.08 -23.53
C LYS A 268 -12.27 8.90 -24.45
N MET A 269 -11.08 8.84 -25.06
CA MET A 269 -10.67 7.71 -25.90
C MET A 269 -10.59 6.40 -25.12
N ILE A 270 -10.09 6.45 -23.88
CA ILE A 270 -10.01 5.28 -22.99
C ILE A 270 -11.41 4.71 -22.72
N PHE A 271 -12.36 5.56 -22.32
CA PHE A 271 -13.72 5.11 -22.00
C PHE A 271 -14.51 4.71 -23.25
N GLU A 272 -14.35 5.39 -24.38
CA GLU A 272 -14.94 4.96 -25.65
C GLU A 272 -14.43 3.60 -26.12
N TRP A 273 -13.17 3.26 -25.83
CA TRP A 273 -12.65 1.92 -26.10
C TRP A 273 -13.24 0.89 -25.14
N LEU A 274 -13.31 1.20 -23.84
CA LEU A 274 -13.87 0.33 -22.81
C LEU A 274 -15.37 0.07 -23.00
N ASP A 275 -16.14 1.07 -23.45
CA ASP A 275 -17.59 0.99 -23.73
C ASP A 275 -17.92 0.01 -24.87
N LYS A 276 -16.95 -0.29 -25.74
CA LYS A 276 -17.10 -1.23 -26.86
C LYS A 276 -16.78 -2.68 -26.47
N GLN A 277 -16.28 -2.91 -25.26
CA GLN A 277 -15.88 -4.24 -24.79
C GLN A 277 -17.04 -4.92 -24.07
N GLU A 278 -17.08 -6.25 -24.14
CA GLU A 278 -18.07 -7.03 -23.40
C GLU A 278 -17.92 -6.86 -21.88
N PRO A 279 -19.00 -6.95 -21.09
CA PRO A 279 -18.92 -6.87 -19.64
C PRO A 279 -17.93 -7.88 -19.06
N ARG A 280 -17.08 -7.42 -18.14
CA ARG A 280 -16.05 -8.22 -17.45
C ARG A 280 -15.09 -8.99 -18.38
N SER A 281 -14.87 -8.52 -19.60
CA SER A 281 -13.98 -9.17 -20.56
C SER A 281 -12.55 -8.61 -20.59
N VAL A 282 -12.33 -7.41 -20.03
CA VAL A 282 -11.06 -6.69 -20.12
C VAL A 282 -10.22 -6.93 -18.86
N LEU A 283 -8.94 -7.22 -19.08
CA LEU A 283 -7.91 -7.24 -18.04
C LEU A 283 -7.30 -5.85 -17.88
N PHE A 284 -7.40 -5.26 -16.69
CA PHE A 284 -6.59 -4.09 -16.33
C PHE A 284 -5.16 -4.54 -15.97
N VAL A 285 -4.13 -3.85 -16.44
CA VAL A 285 -2.73 -4.15 -16.11
C VAL A 285 -2.09 -2.91 -15.50
N GLY A 286 -1.52 -3.04 -14.30
CA GLY A 286 -0.89 -1.91 -13.60
C GLY A 286 0.01 -2.35 -12.45
N PHE A 287 1.26 -1.86 -12.46
CA PHE A 287 2.27 -2.23 -11.46
C PHE A 287 2.55 -1.12 -10.43
N GLY A 288 1.71 -0.08 -10.41
CA GLY A 288 1.85 1.06 -9.51
C GLY A 288 3.05 1.95 -9.87
N SER A 289 3.23 3.02 -9.10
CA SER A 289 4.28 4.02 -9.34
C SER A 289 5.63 3.65 -8.74
N GLU A 290 5.66 2.73 -7.76
CA GLU A 290 6.84 2.37 -6.97
C GLU A 290 7.62 1.19 -7.59
N CYS A 291 6.98 0.37 -8.43
CA CYS A 291 7.62 -0.76 -9.08
C CYS A 291 8.31 -0.30 -10.37
N GLN A 292 9.64 -0.38 -10.40
CA GLN A 292 10.43 -0.10 -11.60
C GLN A 292 10.76 -1.41 -12.31
N LEU A 293 10.08 -1.67 -13.43
CA LEU A 293 10.27 -2.88 -14.22
C LEU A 293 11.47 -2.78 -15.16
N SER A 294 12.26 -3.84 -15.25
CA SER A 294 13.34 -3.95 -16.26
C SER A 294 12.76 -4.07 -17.67
N LYS A 295 13.61 -3.88 -18.68
CA LYS A 295 13.21 -4.02 -20.08
C LYS A 295 12.68 -5.42 -20.38
N GLU A 296 13.39 -6.43 -19.89
CA GLU A 296 13.05 -7.84 -20.04
C GLU A 296 11.70 -8.14 -19.39
N GLN A 297 11.46 -7.62 -18.18
CA GLN A 297 10.19 -7.80 -17.48
C GLN A 297 9.02 -7.18 -18.23
N VAL A 298 9.17 -5.93 -18.72
CA VAL A 298 8.12 -5.27 -19.54
C VAL A 298 7.86 -6.07 -20.82
N TYR A 299 8.91 -6.60 -21.45
CA TYR A 299 8.78 -7.37 -22.68
C TYR A 299 8.08 -8.71 -22.45
N GLU A 300 8.43 -9.46 -21.41
CA GLU A 300 7.73 -10.70 -21.06
C GLU A 300 6.25 -10.46 -20.71
N ILE A 301 5.94 -9.34 -20.03
CA ILE A 301 4.54 -8.92 -19.80
C ILE A 301 3.83 -8.64 -21.12
N ALA A 302 4.42 -7.81 -21.98
CA ALA A 302 3.83 -7.48 -23.29
C ALA A 302 3.56 -8.74 -24.12
N TYR A 303 4.55 -9.61 -24.27
CA TYR A 303 4.37 -10.85 -25.02
C TYR A 303 3.35 -11.79 -24.38
N GLY A 304 3.31 -11.87 -23.05
CA GLY A 304 2.31 -12.67 -22.33
C GLY A 304 0.88 -12.17 -22.56
N LEU A 305 0.67 -10.86 -22.52
CA LEU A 305 -0.61 -10.24 -22.86
C LEU A 305 -0.99 -10.52 -24.32
N GLN A 306 -0.04 -10.36 -25.24
CA GLN A 306 -0.24 -10.69 -26.65
C GLN A 306 -0.65 -12.16 -26.83
N LEU A 307 0.02 -13.11 -26.18
CA LEU A 307 -0.26 -14.55 -26.26
C LEU A 307 -1.57 -14.95 -25.60
N SER A 308 -2.00 -14.27 -24.54
CA SER A 308 -3.22 -14.60 -23.80
C SER A 308 -4.49 -14.51 -24.66
N GLN A 309 -4.48 -13.63 -25.66
CA GLN A 309 -5.63 -13.23 -26.50
C GLN A 309 -6.78 -12.58 -25.71
N VAL A 310 -6.56 -12.22 -24.45
CA VAL A 310 -7.55 -11.51 -23.62
C VAL A 310 -7.49 -10.00 -23.92
N PRO A 311 -8.63 -9.30 -24.08
CA PRO A 311 -8.62 -7.85 -24.18
C PRO A 311 -8.00 -7.21 -22.94
N PHE A 312 -7.15 -6.19 -23.12
CA PHE A 312 -6.44 -5.58 -21.99
C PHE A 312 -6.31 -4.07 -22.11
N LEU A 313 -6.27 -3.41 -20.95
CA LEU A 313 -5.89 -2.01 -20.80
C LEU A 313 -4.69 -1.96 -19.86
N TRP A 314 -3.54 -1.54 -20.37
CA TRP A 314 -2.29 -1.44 -19.60
C TRP A 314 -1.94 0.00 -19.29
N ALA A 315 -2.03 0.37 -18.02
CA ALA A 315 -1.46 1.61 -17.49
C ALA A 315 0.05 1.41 -17.27
N LEU A 316 0.86 1.82 -18.25
CA LEU A 316 2.30 1.69 -18.22
C LEU A 316 2.94 3.05 -17.90
N ARG A 317 3.68 3.12 -16.80
CA ARG A 317 4.58 4.24 -16.55
C ARG A 317 5.82 4.06 -17.42
N LYS A 318 6.24 5.12 -18.12
CA LYS A 318 7.49 5.14 -18.88
C LYS A 318 8.64 4.63 -17.99
N PRO A 319 9.29 3.50 -18.35
CA PRO A 319 10.42 2.98 -17.61
C PRO A 319 11.63 3.90 -17.71
N ILE A 320 12.49 3.92 -16.69
CA ILE A 320 13.68 4.80 -16.65
C ILE A 320 14.67 4.48 -17.78
N TRP A 321 14.73 3.22 -18.21
CA TRP A 321 15.62 2.77 -19.28
C TRP A 321 15.12 3.16 -20.69
N ALA A 322 13.87 3.59 -20.83
CA ALA A 322 13.29 3.97 -22.12
C ALA A 322 13.63 5.43 -22.44
N ILE A 323 14.14 5.69 -23.65
CA ILE A 323 14.48 7.05 -24.09
C ILE A 323 13.19 7.80 -24.42
N ASP A 324 12.31 7.18 -25.20
CA ASP A 324 10.98 7.68 -25.54
C ASP A 324 9.86 6.69 -25.16
N ASP A 325 8.60 7.12 -25.26
CA ASP A 325 7.46 6.27 -24.90
C ASP A 325 7.37 5.05 -25.85
N GLU A 326 7.72 5.22 -27.13
CA GLU A 326 7.72 4.14 -28.12
C GLU A 326 8.74 3.04 -27.79
N ASP A 327 9.84 3.37 -27.10
CA ASP A 327 10.87 2.40 -26.71
C ASP A 327 10.43 1.50 -25.54
N SER A 328 9.34 1.86 -24.86
CA SER A 328 8.87 1.17 -23.67
C SER A 328 8.30 -0.22 -23.99
N LEU A 329 8.00 -0.52 -25.26
CA LEU A 329 7.32 -1.75 -25.67
C LEU A 329 8.10 -2.49 -26.77
N PRO A 330 7.92 -3.81 -26.90
CA PRO A 330 8.50 -4.54 -28.01
C PRO A 330 8.00 -4.03 -29.38
N SER A 331 8.88 -4.05 -30.37
CA SER A 331 8.54 -3.65 -31.74
C SER A 331 7.35 -4.44 -32.29
N GLY A 332 6.37 -3.74 -32.85
CA GLY A 332 5.14 -4.34 -33.40
C GLY A 332 4.10 -4.76 -32.35
N PHE A 333 4.34 -4.58 -31.05
CA PHE A 333 3.39 -4.98 -30.00
C PHE A 333 2.03 -4.27 -30.12
N ILE A 334 2.04 -2.95 -30.35
CA ILE A 334 0.82 -2.16 -30.52
C ILE A 334 0.01 -2.65 -31.72
N ASP A 335 0.67 -2.88 -32.86
CA ASP A 335 0.01 -3.37 -34.08
C ASP A 335 -0.56 -4.78 -33.88
N ASN A 336 0.22 -5.69 -33.27
CA ASN A 336 -0.18 -7.07 -32.99
C ASN A 336 -1.31 -7.20 -31.95
N THR A 337 -1.59 -6.12 -31.21
CA THR A 337 -2.65 -6.06 -30.21
C THR A 337 -3.76 -5.07 -30.58
N SER A 338 -3.72 -4.51 -31.79
CA SER A 338 -4.72 -3.56 -32.27
C SER A 338 -6.14 -4.11 -32.16
N GLY A 339 -7.06 -3.29 -31.66
CA GLY A 339 -8.46 -3.65 -31.42
C GLY A 339 -8.74 -4.37 -30.09
N ARG A 340 -7.75 -5.09 -29.52
CA ARG A 340 -7.90 -5.85 -28.26
C ARG A 340 -7.09 -5.31 -27.09
N GLY A 341 -6.02 -4.57 -27.38
CA GLY A 341 -5.12 -4.00 -26.39
C GLY A 341 -5.09 -2.49 -26.48
N MET A 342 -5.05 -1.83 -25.33
CA MET A 342 -4.77 -0.40 -25.22
C MET A 342 -3.67 -0.19 -24.18
N VAL A 343 -2.58 0.47 -24.58
CA VAL A 343 -1.53 0.88 -23.64
C VAL A 343 -1.66 2.38 -23.41
N CYS A 344 -1.78 2.76 -22.15
CA CYS A 344 -1.88 4.14 -21.71
C CYS A 344 -0.59 4.50 -21.00
N MET A 345 0.20 5.39 -21.62
CA MET A 345 1.42 5.90 -21.03
C MET A 345 1.12 7.07 -20.09
N GLY A 346 1.76 7.09 -18.92
CA GLY A 346 1.65 8.19 -17.95
C GLY A 346 0.47 8.06 -16.98
N TRP A 347 -0.11 9.19 -16.59
CA TRP A 347 -1.22 9.22 -15.63
C TRP A 347 -2.52 8.78 -16.30
N VAL A 348 -3.28 7.91 -15.63
CA VAL A 348 -4.60 7.45 -16.07
C VAL A 348 -5.64 7.63 -14.95
N PRO A 349 -6.94 7.78 -15.28
CA PRO A 349 -8.01 7.79 -14.29
C PRO A 349 -8.26 6.37 -13.76
N GLN A 350 -7.29 5.81 -13.03
CA GLN A 350 -7.27 4.40 -12.63
C GLN A 350 -8.53 4.00 -11.88
N LYS A 351 -9.05 4.86 -10.99
CA LYS A 351 -10.25 4.55 -10.19
C LYS A 351 -11.47 4.37 -11.09
N GLU A 352 -11.63 5.25 -12.07
CA GLU A 352 -12.72 5.22 -13.04
C GLU A 352 -12.58 4.05 -14.02
N ILE A 353 -11.34 3.72 -14.44
CA ILE A 353 -11.06 2.53 -15.24
C ILE A 353 -11.43 1.27 -14.45
N LEU A 354 -10.96 1.13 -13.21
CA LEU A 354 -11.25 -0.03 -12.36
C LEU A 354 -12.75 -0.17 -12.07
N ALA A 355 -13.49 0.92 -12.00
CA ALA A 355 -14.94 0.89 -11.80
C ALA A 355 -15.74 0.55 -13.08
N HIS A 356 -15.09 0.49 -14.25
CA HIS A 356 -15.79 0.33 -15.52
C HIS A 356 -16.36 -1.10 -15.68
N PRO A 357 -17.63 -1.27 -16.12
CA PRO A 357 -18.28 -2.59 -16.20
C PRO A 357 -17.59 -3.62 -17.11
N SER A 358 -16.80 -3.17 -18.09
CA SER A 358 -16.04 -4.07 -18.96
C SER A 358 -14.76 -4.62 -18.32
N ILE A 359 -14.24 -4.01 -17.24
CA ILE A 359 -13.12 -4.60 -16.49
C ILE A 359 -13.61 -5.81 -15.71
N GLY A 360 -12.98 -6.96 -15.96
CA GLY A 360 -13.30 -8.23 -15.30
C GLY A 360 -12.21 -8.73 -14.37
N GLY A 361 -10.97 -8.33 -14.62
CA GLY A 361 -9.82 -8.77 -13.85
C GLY A 361 -8.67 -7.77 -13.87
N SER A 362 -7.65 -8.06 -13.06
CA SER A 362 -6.48 -7.19 -12.96
C SER A 362 -5.18 -7.97 -12.79
N LEU A 363 -4.16 -7.63 -13.59
CA LEU A 363 -2.77 -8.08 -13.46
C LEU A 363 -1.94 -6.99 -12.78
N PHE A 364 -1.37 -7.31 -11.61
CA PHE A 364 -0.67 -6.32 -10.79
C PHE A 364 0.34 -6.94 -9.82
N HIS A 365 1.07 -6.06 -9.15
CA HIS A 365 2.17 -6.38 -8.24
C HIS A 365 1.73 -6.90 -6.85
N SER A 366 0.44 -7.17 -6.59
CA SER A 366 -0.08 -7.59 -5.26
C SER A 366 0.16 -6.63 -4.09
N GLY A 367 0.35 -5.33 -4.35
CA GLY A 367 0.33 -4.32 -3.29
C GLY A 367 -1.03 -4.24 -2.61
N TRP A 368 -1.05 -4.15 -1.28
CA TRP A 368 -2.30 -4.27 -0.50
C TRP A 368 -3.34 -3.20 -0.86
N GLY A 369 -2.91 -1.96 -1.10
CA GLY A 369 -3.80 -0.89 -1.57
C GLY A 369 -4.48 -1.21 -2.90
N SER A 370 -3.74 -1.73 -3.88
CA SER A 370 -4.30 -2.12 -5.18
C SER A 370 -5.22 -3.33 -5.07
N ALA A 371 -4.90 -4.31 -4.22
CA ALA A 371 -5.78 -5.45 -3.96
C ALA A 371 -7.14 -4.98 -3.41
N ILE A 372 -7.14 -4.01 -2.49
CA ILE A 372 -8.37 -3.42 -1.95
C ILE A 372 -9.19 -2.73 -3.04
N GLU A 373 -8.56 -1.91 -3.89
CA GLU A 373 -9.23 -1.22 -4.99
C GLU A 373 -9.88 -2.18 -5.98
N MET A 374 -9.19 -3.24 -6.35
CA MET A 374 -9.66 -4.22 -7.35
C MET A 374 -10.76 -5.13 -6.80
N LEU A 375 -10.60 -5.61 -5.55
CA LEU A 375 -11.60 -6.47 -4.91
C LEU A 375 -12.89 -5.70 -4.57
N GLN A 376 -12.83 -4.39 -4.33
CA GLN A 376 -14.01 -3.55 -4.19
C GLN A 376 -14.96 -3.60 -5.42
N PHE A 377 -14.43 -3.91 -6.62
CA PHE A 377 -15.20 -4.07 -7.86
C PHE A 377 -15.36 -5.55 -8.28
N GLY A 378 -14.82 -6.46 -7.48
CA GLY A 378 -14.88 -7.91 -7.70
C GLY A 378 -14.11 -8.38 -8.92
N HIS A 379 -12.94 -7.78 -9.16
CA HIS A 379 -12.03 -8.22 -10.22
C HIS A 379 -11.37 -9.54 -9.83
N CYS A 380 -11.31 -10.50 -10.76
CA CYS A 380 -10.41 -11.64 -10.57
C CYS A 380 -8.96 -11.16 -10.66
N LEU A 381 -8.10 -11.68 -9.79
CA LEU A 381 -6.74 -11.17 -9.64
C LEU A 381 -5.71 -12.09 -10.30
N VAL A 382 -4.81 -11.49 -11.07
CA VAL A 382 -3.56 -12.12 -11.50
C VAL A 382 -2.42 -11.37 -10.81
N VAL A 383 -1.66 -12.08 -9.98
CA VAL A 383 -0.64 -11.44 -9.12
C VAL A 383 0.76 -11.78 -9.60
N LEU A 384 1.60 -10.75 -9.69
CA LEU A 384 3.00 -10.85 -10.06
C LEU A 384 3.82 -9.98 -9.07
N PRO A 385 4.12 -10.49 -7.87
CA PRO A 385 4.79 -9.72 -6.81
C PRO A 385 6.24 -9.43 -7.14
N PHE A 386 6.79 -8.30 -6.67
CA PHE A 386 8.18 -7.90 -6.92
C PHE A 386 8.97 -7.57 -5.65
N ILE A 387 8.38 -6.81 -4.71
CA ILE A 387 9.13 -6.21 -3.59
C ILE A 387 8.35 -6.26 -2.27
N TYR A 388 9.08 -6.16 -1.16
CA TYR A 388 8.56 -6.01 0.20
C TYR A 388 7.52 -7.06 0.60
N ASP A 389 6.30 -6.64 0.92
CA ASP A 389 5.17 -7.44 1.40
C ASP A 389 4.34 -8.07 0.27
N GLN A 390 4.59 -7.67 -0.97
CA GLN A 390 3.82 -8.13 -2.13
C GLN A 390 3.79 -9.66 -2.25
N PRO A 391 4.92 -10.40 -2.10
CA PRO A 391 4.86 -11.85 -2.18
C PRO A 391 3.90 -12.45 -1.14
N VAL A 392 3.96 -11.99 0.11
CA VAL A 392 3.07 -12.47 1.19
C VAL A 392 1.60 -12.20 0.82
N ASN A 393 1.29 -10.98 0.39
CA ASN A 393 -0.06 -10.64 -0.07
C ASN A 393 -0.53 -11.55 -1.22
N ALA A 394 0.34 -11.82 -2.20
CA ALA A 394 0.01 -12.71 -3.32
C ALA A 394 -0.38 -14.11 -2.85
N ARG A 395 0.41 -14.73 -1.96
CA ARG A 395 0.13 -16.10 -1.48
C ARG A 395 -1.14 -16.13 -0.62
N VAL A 396 -1.40 -15.10 0.19
CA VAL A 396 -2.65 -14.99 0.96
C VAL A 396 -3.87 -14.89 0.03
N LEU A 397 -3.77 -14.12 -1.06
CA LEU A 397 -4.85 -14.01 -2.05
C LEU A 397 -5.07 -15.33 -2.80
N VAL A 398 -4.01 -16.07 -3.13
CA VAL A 398 -4.09 -17.40 -3.75
C VAL A 398 -4.74 -18.41 -2.78
N GLU A 399 -4.30 -18.47 -1.52
CA GLU A 399 -4.87 -19.37 -0.49
C GLU A 399 -6.36 -19.15 -0.27
N LYS A 400 -6.84 -17.91 -0.47
CA LYS A 400 -8.25 -17.54 -0.33
C LYS A 400 -9.06 -17.72 -1.62
N ASP A 401 -8.51 -18.37 -2.65
CA ASP A 401 -9.13 -18.55 -3.96
C ASP A 401 -9.54 -17.21 -4.62
N LEU A 402 -8.74 -16.15 -4.46
CA LEU A 402 -9.01 -14.83 -5.05
C LEU A 402 -8.04 -14.44 -6.17
N ALA A 403 -6.90 -15.12 -6.28
CA ALA A 403 -5.87 -14.80 -7.24
C ALA A 403 -5.24 -16.03 -7.89
N VAL A 404 -4.67 -15.83 -9.08
CA VAL A 404 -3.67 -16.71 -9.69
C VAL A 404 -2.33 -16.00 -9.64
N GLU A 405 -1.32 -16.62 -9.04
CA GLU A 405 0.05 -16.11 -9.12
C GLU A 405 0.70 -16.55 -10.43
N VAL A 406 1.39 -15.62 -11.09
CA VAL A 406 2.22 -15.94 -12.25
C VAL A 406 3.41 -16.79 -11.79
N GLU A 407 3.59 -17.95 -12.44
CA GLU A 407 4.70 -18.86 -12.17
C GLU A 407 6.06 -18.16 -12.37
N ARG A 408 7.00 -18.45 -11.47
CA ARG A 408 8.37 -17.97 -11.50
C ARG A 408 9.36 -19.12 -11.38
N GLU A 409 10.51 -18.94 -12.01
CA GLU A 409 11.68 -19.82 -11.86
C GLU A 409 12.36 -19.59 -10.50
N GLU A 410 13.35 -20.43 -10.16
CA GLU A 410 14.08 -20.36 -8.88
C GLU A 410 14.83 -19.02 -8.69
N ASP A 411 15.32 -18.43 -9.78
CA ASP A 411 16.00 -17.13 -9.78
C ASP A 411 15.03 -15.93 -9.71
N GLY A 412 13.73 -16.22 -9.69
CA GLY A 412 12.66 -15.23 -9.65
C GLY A 412 12.29 -14.66 -11.02
N SER A 413 12.88 -15.12 -12.12
CA SER A 413 12.42 -14.74 -13.47
C SER A 413 11.03 -15.33 -13.77
N PHE A 414 10.32 -14.73 -14.72
CA PHE A 414 9.02 -15.21 -15.21
C PHE A 414 8.99 -15.16 -16.73
N SER A 415 8.11 -15.95 -17.33
CA SER A 415 7.96 -16.04 -18.78
C SER A 415 6.61 -15.50 -19.26
N ARG A 416 6.59 -15.01 -20.50
CA ARG A 416 5.38 -14.68 -21.27
C ARG A 416 4.35 -15.81 -21.26
N ASP A 417 4.79 -17.06 -21.31
CA ASP A 417 3.91 -18.22 -21.28
C ASP A 417 3.25 -18.38 -19.90
N GLY A 418 4.01 -18.16 -18.82
CA GLY A 418 3.47 -18.11 -17.46
C GLY A 418 2.40 -17.02 -17.29
N ILE A 419 2.66 -15.83 -17.83
CA ILE A 419 1.68 -14.73 -17.84
C ILE A 419 0.43 -15.10 -18.64
N ALA A 420 0.61 -15.61 -19.85
CA ALA A 420 -0.52 -15.99 -20.71
C ALA A 420 -1.38 -17.09 -20.07
N ARG A 421 -0.75 -18.10 -19.44
CA ARG A 421 -1.46 -19.15 -18.69
C ARG A 421 -2.26 -18.57 -17.53
N ALA A 422 -1.63 -17.76 -16.67
CA ALA A 422 -2.28 -17.19 -15.50
C ALA A 422 -3.46 -16.27 -15.87
N VAL A 423 -3.27 -15.42 -16.89
CA VAL A 423 -4.32 -14.54 -17.42
C VAL A 423 -5.49 -15.35 -17.98
N ARG A 424 -5.22 -16.36 -18.81
CA ARG A 424 -6.28 -17.20 -19.39
C ARG A 424 -7.03 -17.98 -18.33
N LEU A 425 -6.32 -18.56 -17.35
CA LEU A 425 -6.93 -19.25 -16.23
C LEU A 425 -7.90 -18.34 -15.49
N ALA A 426 -7.45 -17.14 -15.08
CA ALA A 426 -8.28 -16.21 -14.33
C ALA A 426 -9.48 -15.68 -15.13
N MET A 427 -9.29 -15.33 -16.41
CA MET A 427 -10.27 -14.56 -17.18
C MET A 427 -11.20 -15.41 -18.06
N VAL A 428 -10.74 -16.55 -18.58
CA VAL A 428 -11.40 -17.23 -19.71
C VAL A 428 -11.73 -18.69 -19.41
N LEU A 429 -10.80 -19.44 -18.82
CA LEU A 429 -10.96 -20.88 -18.64
C LEU A 429 -12.01 -21.20 -17.56
N GLU A 430 -12.68 -22.33 -17.70
CA GLU A 430 -13.73 -22.82 -16.79
C GLU A 430 -13.14 -23.09 -15.40
N GLU A 431 -11.90 -23.57 -15.33
CA GLU A 431 -11.16 -23.79 -14.09
C GLU A 431 -11.03 -22.51 -13.24
N GLY A 432 -11.11 -21.34 -13.87
CA GLY A 432 -11.11 -20.04 -13.20
C GLY A 432 -12.47 -19.53 -12.71
N ASP A 433 -13.57 -20.24 -12.98
CA ASP A 433 -14.91 -19.76 -12.61
C ASP A 433 -15.06 -19.56 -11.10
N LYS A 434 -14.49 -20.48 -10.31
CA LYS A 434 -14.47 -20.36 -8.85
C LYS A 434 -13.79 -19.06 -8.40
N LEU A 435 -12.66 -18.69 -9.02
CA LEU A 435 -11.94 -17.45 -8.73
C LEU A 435 -12.79 -16.23 -9.05
N ARG A 436 -13.44 -16.22 -10.23
CA ARG A 436 -14.32 -15.12 -10.65
C ARG A 436 -15.54 -14.98 -9.75
N VAL A 437 -16.14 -16.08 -9.28
CA VAL A 437 -17.22 -16.06 -8.27
C VAL A 437 -16.71 -15.49 -6.95
N ARG A 438 -15.59 -16.00 -6.43
CA ARG A 438 -15.02 -15.55 -5.15
C ARG A 438 -14.64 -14.07 -5.16
N ALA A 439 -14.05 -13.58 -6.24
CA ALA A 439 -13.76 -12.16 -6.40
C ALA A 439 -15.02 -11.31 -6.31
N ARG A 440 -16.13 -11.72 -6.95
CA ARG A 440 -17.42 -11.01 -6.85
C ARG A 440 -17.99 -11.04 -5.45
N ASP A 441 -17.90 -12.17 -4.75
CA ASP A 441 -18.35 -12.27 -3.35
C ASP A 441 -17.52 -11.35 -2.44
N ALA A 442 -16.20 -11.26 -2.66
CA ALA A 442 -15.33 -10.37 -1.90
C ALA A 442 -15.72 -8.90 -2.03
N ALA A 443 -16.30 -8.47 -3.15
CA ALA A 443 -16.78 -7.10 -3.32
C ALA A 443 -17.85 -6.69 -2.28
N ALA A 444 -18.60 -7.65 -1.74
CA ALA A 444 -19.57 -7.40 -0.67
C ALA A 444 -18.91 -7.03 0.67
N ILE A 445 -17.63 -7.34 0.85
CA ILE A 445 -16.83 -6.94 2.03
C ILE A 445 -15.98 -5.74 1.68
N PHE A 446 -15.22 -5.81 0.58
CA PHE A 446 -14.24 -4.79 0.20
C PHE A 446 -14.90 -3.47 -0.22
N GLY A 447 -16.13 -3.52 -0.73
CA GLY A 447 -16.92 -2.35 -1.10
C GLY A 447 -18.01 -1.95 -0.11
N ASP A 448 -18.08 -2.55 1.09
CA ASP A 448 -19.09 -2.20 2.09
C ASP A 448 -18.71 -0.93 2.86
N GLU A 449 -19.27 0.21 2.42
CA GLU A 449 -19.02 1.51 3.05
C GLU A 449 -19.50 1.56 4.51
N ASN A 450 -20.57 0.87 4.87
CA ASN A 450 -21.09 0.88 6.24
C ASN A 450 -20.17 0.09 7.17
N LEU A 451 -19.72 -1.09 6.73
CA LEU A 451 -18.74 -1.88 7.46
C LEU A 451 -17.47 -1.07 7.74
N HIS A 452 -16.91 -0.42 6.71
CA HIS A 452 -15.65 0.32 6.89
C HIS A 452 -15.84 1.63 7.67
N GLN A 453 -16.85 2.44 7.34
CA GLN A 453 -17.02 3.77 7.94
C GLN A 453 -17.75 3.77 9.28
N VAL A 454 -18.80 2.96 9.43
CA VAL A 454 -19.62 2.96 10.66
C VAL A 454 -19.03 2.00 11.69
N HIS A 455 -18.73 0.76 11.28
CA HIS A 455 -18.25 -0.24 12.24
C HIS A 455 -16.77 -0.03 12.59
N TYR A 456 -15.86 -0.16 11.61
CA TYR A 456 -14.43 -0.14 11.93
C TYR A 456 -13.91 1.25 12.34
N ILE A 457 -14.25 2.29 11.59
CA ILE A 457 -13.85 3.66 11.96
C ILE A 457 -14.57 4.12 13.23
N GLY A 458 -15.84 3.77 13.43
CA GLY A 458 -16.55 4.07 14.67
C GLY A 458 -15.84 3.49 15.90
N HIS A 459 -15.47 2.20 15.87
CA HIS A 459 -14.72 1.57 16.94
C HIS A 459 -13.33 2.19 17.17
N PHE A 460 -12.64 2.61 16.10
CA PHE A 460 -11.37 3.31 16.25
C PHE A 460 -11.54 4.70 16.88
N VAL A 461 -12.58 5.44 16.52
CA VAL A 461 -12.94 6.74 17.13
C VAL A 461 -13.25 6.56 18.62
N GLU A 462 -14.01 5.53 19.00
CA GLU A 462 -14.28 5.19 20.40
C GLU A 462 -12.98 4.97 21.18
N HIS A 463 -12.03 4.21 20.63
CA HIS A 463 -10.73 3.99 21.25
C HIS A 463 -9.95 5.30 21.46
N LEU A 464 -9.91 6.17 20.45
CA LEU A 464 -9.22 7.45 20.54
C LEU A 464 -9.83 8.39 21.59
N ASN A 465 -11.16 8.35 21.76
CA ASN A 465 -11.86 9.13 22.79
C ASN A 465 -11.63 8.57 24.20
N LEU A 466 -11.58 7.24 24.36
CA LEU A 466 -11.35 6.61 25.66
C LEU A 466 -9.93 6.82 26.20
N GLY A 467 -8.91 6.81 25.33
CA GLY A 467 -7.52 6.97 25.78
C GLY A 467 -7.15 8.37 26.29
N ASP A 468 -8.10 9.32 26.27
CA ASP A 468 -7.97 10.63 26.91
C ASP A 468 -8.37 10.61 28.40
N SER A 469 -9.07 9.56 28.87
CA SER A 469 -9.56 9.44 30.25
C SER A 469 -8.50 9.05 31.29
N ASP A 470 -7.33 8.59 30.86
CA ASP A 470 -6.16 8.33 31.74
C ASP A 470 -5.33 9.59 32.04
N LYS A 471 -5.77 10.79 31.60
CA LYS A 471 -5.06 12.07 31.81
C LYS A 471 -5.58 12.89 33.01
N ILE A 472 -6.45 12.35 33.86
CA ILE A 472 -7.03 13.05 35.03
C ILE A 472 -6.27 12.72 36.32
#